data_AF-A0A382FMX3-F1
#
_entry.id   AF-A0A382FMX3-F1
#
_cell.length_a   1.000
_cell.length_b   1.000
_cell.length_c   1.000
_cell.angle_alpha   90.00
_cell.angle_beta   90.00
_cell.angle_gamma   90.00
#
_symmetry.space_group_name_H-M   'P 1'
#
loop_
_entity.id
_entity.type
_entity.pdbx_description
1 polymer ?
#
loop_
_entity_poly.entity_id
_entity_poly.type
_entity_poly.pdbx_seq_one_letter_code
_entity_poly.pdbx_strand_id
1 'polypeptide(L)'
;VDNPKHVEQGEKMASSFAALKKRRTSDLEKLQSEIEKINKPQNNFSRDDDRFWKAELDKSGSGYAVIRFLPSQDDDKTAFVRVFNHGFQGPGGWYIENSLTTLGQKDPLSEYNSVLWNSGIEANKEIARKQKRRLTYFSNVYVVEDKANPQNEGKVFLFRFGKKIFDKISSMSNPEFEDETEVDVFNMWDGANFKLKIRKVDGFSNYDKSEFTTPGPLFEDEAEMERVFNEQHDLEEFIDQKSFKTYDELKTRLDTVLGNI
;
A
#
# COMPACT_ATOMS: atom_id res chain seq x y z
N VAL A 1 11.58 32.98 -39.97
CA VAL A 1 12.45 31.79 -40.12
C VAL A 1 12.75 31.30 -38.72
N ASP A 2 12.30 30.09 -38.46
CA ASP A 2 11.97 29.50 -37.18
C ASP A 2 13.12 29.37 -36.19
N ASN A 3 12.83 29.62 -34.91
CA ASN A 3 13.64 29.17 -33.80
C ASN A 3 12.81 28.11 -33.04
N PRO A 4 13.10 26.80 -33.17
CA PRO A 4 12.32 25.78 -32.50
C PRO A 4 12.74 25.68 -31.03
N LYS A 5 11.72 25.67 -30.18
CA LYS A 5 11.78 25.34 -28.77
C LYS A 5 12.30 23.91 -28.60
N HIS A 6 13.42 23.73 -27.91
CA HIS A 6 13.73 22.45 -27.29
C HIS A 6 12.86 22.32 -26.04
N VAL A 7 11.80 21.53 -26.16
CA VAL A 7 11.08 20.94 -25.04
C VAL A 7 11.87 19.68 -24.69
N GLU A 8 12.64 19.74 -23.62
CA GLU A 8 13.27 18.56 -23.02
C GLU A 8 12.20 17.89 -22.15
N GLN A 9 11.51 16.91 -22.74
CA GLN A 9 10.70 15.96 -21.97
C GLN A 9 11.68 14.98 -21.33
N GLY A 10 11.82 15.03 -20.01
CA GLY A 10 12.59 14.04 -19.26
C GLY A 10 11.95 12.66 -19.41
N GLU A 11 12.62 11.76 -20.12
CA GLU A 11 12.35 10.33 -20.05
C GLU A 11 12.56 9.86 -18.60
N LYS A 12 11.50 9.33 -17.98
CA LYS A 12 11.62 8.59 -16.71
C LYS A 12 12.49 7.35 -16.97
N MET A 13 13.73 7.35 -16.49
CA MET A 13 14.63 6.19 -16.55
C MET A 13 14.12 5.10 -15.61
N ALA A 14 13.33 4.15 -16.11
CA ALA A 14 13.09 2.89 -15.43
C ALA A 14 14.41 2.11 -15.31
N SER A 15 14.70 1.55 -14.14
CA SER A 15 15.93 0.76 -13.95
C SER A 15 15.81 -0.57 -14.71
N SER A 16 16.90 -0.99 -15.35
CA SER A 16 16.96 -2.28 -16.05
C SER A 16 17.07 -3.45 -15.07
N PHE A 17 16.55 -4.63 -15.45
CA PHE A 17 16.62 -5.87 -14.66
C PHE A 17 18.07 -6.24 -14.26
N ALA A 18 19.03 -6.03 -15.17
CA ALA A 18 20.45 -6.23 -14.90
C ALA A 18 21.00 -5.35 -13.77
N ALA A 19 20.41 -4.18 -13.59
CA ALA A 19 20.81 -3.24 -12.56
C ALA A 19 20.17 -3.58 -11.20
N LEU A 20 18.93 -4.12 -11.19
CA LEU A 20 18.31 -4.68 -9.99
C LEU A 20 19.15 -5.80 -9.36
N LYS A 21 19.68 -6.73 -10.18
CA LYS A 21 20.51 -7.87 -9.70
C LYS A 21 21.74 -7.46 -8.89
N LYS A 22 22.26 -6.24 -9.12
CA LYS A 22 23.44 -5.68 -8.45
C LYS A 22 23.12 -4.99 -7.11
N ARG A 23 21.84 -4.72 -6.81
CA ARG A 23 21.41 -3.78 -5.73
C ARG A 23 20.75 -4.41 -4.51
N ARG A 24 20.87 -5.72 -4.34
CA ARG A 24 20.20 -6.50 -3.28
C ARG A 24 20.33 -5.95 -1.84
N THR A 25 21.36 -5.16 -1.55
CA THR A 25 21.61 -4.58 -0.22
C THR A 25 21.01 -3.19 0.00
N SER A 26 20.76 -2.37 -1.03
CA SER A 26 20.29 -0.99 -0.86
C SER A 26 18.78 -0.87 -0.61
N ASP A 27 18.00 -1.85 -1.05
CA ASP A 27 16.53 -1.85 -0.88
C ASP A 27 16.15 -2.06 0.59
N LEU A 28 16.99 -2.77 1.32
CA LEU A 28 16.88 -3.07 2.74
C LEU A 28 17.06 -1.84 3.63
N GLU A 29 18.05 -0.98 3.35
CA GLU A 29 18.25 0.29 4.06
C GLU A 29 17.05 1.25 3.89
N LYS A 30 16.47 1.29 2.68
CA LYS A 30 15.28 2.11 2.40
C LYS A 30 14.06 1.61 3.17
N LEU A 31 13.87 0.30 3.20
CA LEU A 31 12.79 -0.34 3.95
C LEU A 31 12.88 -0.01 5.44
N GLN A 32 14.06 -0.12 6.05
CA GLN A 32 14.29 0.26 7.45
C GLN A 32 13.89 1.72 7.74
N SER A 33 14.25 2.65 6.86
CA SER A 33 13.92 4.08 7.03
C SER A 33 12.42 4.41 6.98
N GLU A 34 11.62 3.61 6.25
CA GLU A 34 10.17 3.80 6.15
C GLU A 34 9.40 3.13 7.30
N ILE A 35 9.96 2.10 7.92
CA ILE A 35 9.36 1.36 9.05
C ILE A 35 9.12 2.27 10.26
N GLU A 36 10.03 3.20 10.54
CA GLU A 36 9.96 4.10 11.71
C GLU A 36 8.71 5.02 11.71
N LYS A 37 8.03 5.20 10.57
CA LYS A 37 7.06 6.28 10.37
C LYS A 37 5.59 5.89 10.65
N ILE A 38 5.26 4.76 11.29
CA ILE A 38 3.92 4.12 11.15
C ILE A 38 3.10 3.94 12.45
N ASN A 39 1.82 4.39 12.46
CA ASN A 39 0.81 4.03 13.47
C ASN A 39 -0.64 3.86 12.91
N LYS A 40 -1.42 3.01 13.60
CA LYS A 40 -2.59 2.13 13.24
C LYS A 40 -3.70 2.58 12.22
N PRO A 41 -4.15 1.70 11.27
CA PRO A 41 -5.17 2.03 10.25
C PRO A 41 -6.31 1.01 9.90
N GLN A 42 -7.26 1.40 9.02
CA GLN A 42 -8.27 0.56 8.29
C GLN A 42 -8.67 1.12 6.88
N ASN A 43 -9.49 0.43 6.09
CA ASN A 43 -9.55 0.58 4.62
C ASN A 43 -10.77 1.36 4.06
N ASN A 44 -10.63 2.13 2.96
CA ASN A 44 -11.60 2.22 1.84
C ASN A 44 -11.08 3.03 0.63
N PHE A 45 -11.08 2.41 -0.56
CA PHE A 45 -10.87 2.99 -1.92
C PHE A 45 -11.48 2.04 -2.97
N SER A 46 -11.70 2.61 -4.16
CA SER A 46 -12.53 2.19 -5.31
C SER A 46 -12.58 0.70 -5.64
N ARG A 47 -13.74 0.25 -6.16
CA ARG A 47 -14.12 -1.15 -6.37
C ARG A 47 -13.87 -1.67 -7.80
N ASP A 48 -13.51 -0.80 -8.75
CA ASP A 48 -13.54 -1.09 -10.19
C ASP A 48 -12.22 -0.77 -10.92
N ASP A 49 -11.07 -1.02 -10.28
CA ASP A 49 -9.77 -1.04 -10.96
C ASP A 49 -9.30 -2.50 -11.03
N ASP A 50 -9.26 -3.02 -12.25
CA ASP A 50 -8.95 -4.41 -12.60
C ASP A 50 -7.48 -4.77 -12.40
N ARG A 51 -6.61 -3.78 -12.18
CA ARG A 51 -5.20 -3.98 -11.76
C ARG A 51 -5.10 -4.41 -10.31
N PHE A 52 -6.14 -4.21 -9.49
CA PHE A 52 -6.12 -4.58 -8.09
C PHE A 52 -6.50 -6.04 -7.88
N TRP A 53 -5.61 -6.77 -7.24
CA TRP A 53 -5.91 -8.10 -6.74
C TRP A 53 -6.42 -8.06 -5.31
N LYS A 54 -7.35 -8.97 -5.01
CA LYS A 54 -7.84 -9.22 -3.67
C LYS A 54 -8.19 -10.70 -3.53
N ALA A 55 -7.69 -11.33 -2.47
CA ALA A 55 -8.11 -12.68 -2.11
C ALA A 55 -9.62 -12.74 -1.88
N GLU A 56 -10.25 -13.71 -2.55
CA GLU A 56 -11.66 -14.04 -2.33
C GLU A 56 -11.83 -14.77 -0.99
N LEU A 57 -12.97 -14.50 -0.34
CA LEU A 57 -13.33 -15.18 0.90
C LEU A 57 -14.39 -16.22 0.60
N ASP A 58 -14.24 -17.40 1.18
CA ASP A 58 -15.25 -18.44 1.16
C ASP A 58 -16.48 -18.03 2.00
N LYS A 59 -17.50 -18.91 1.99
CA LYS A 59 -18.76 -18.69 2.75
C LYS A 59 -18.54 -18.57 4.26
N SER A 60 -17.43 -19.06 4.80
CA SER A 60 -17.06 -18.93 6.22
C SER A 60 -16.34 -17.61 6.53
N GLY A 61 -16.04 -16.80 5.51
CA GLY A 61 -15.23 -15.59 5.64
C GLY A 61 -13.73 -15.88 5.74
N SER A 62 -13.30 -17.08 5.36
CA SER A 62 -11.90 -17.48 5.31
C SER A 62 -11.35 -17.31 3.88
N GLY A 63 -10.09 -16.92 3.75
CA GLY A 63 -9.44 -16.77 2.45
C GLY A 63 -8.00 -17.27 2.52
N TYR A 64 -7.52 -17.82 1.41
CA TYR A 64 -6.16 -18.30 1.27
C TYR A 64 -5.63 -17.98 -0.12
N ALA A 65 -4.43 -17.42 -0.17
CA ALA A 65 -3.65 -17.24 -1.39
C ALA A 65 -2.15 -17.21 -1.06
N VAL A 66 -1.32 -17.46 -2.06
CA VAL A 66 0.12 -17.26 -1.98
C VAL A 66 0.50 -16.18 -2.99
N ILE A 67 1.15 -15.13 -2.51
CA ILE A 67 1.60 -13.99 -3.32
C ILE A 67 3.09 -13.75 -3.09
N ARG A 68 3.78 -13.13 -4.04
CA ARG A 68 5.17 -12.68 -3.89
C ARG A 68 5.20 -11.17 -4.07
N PHE A 69 5.67 -10.43 -3.06
CA PHE A 69 5.90 -9.00 -3.20
C PHE A 69 7.05 -8.75 -4.17
N LEU A 70 6.92 -7.73 -5.02
CA LEU A 70 7.87 -7.42 -6.07
C LEU A 70 8.66 -6.14 -5.75
N PRO A 71 9.91 -6.01 -6.22
CA PRO A 71 10.76 -4.87 -5.93
C PRO A 71 10.35 -3.64 -6.75
N SER A 72 10.83 -2.47 -6.37
CA SER A 72 10.63 -1.26 -7.18
C SER A 72 11.28 -1.41 -8.57
N GLN A 73 10.62 -0.88 -9.59
CA GLN A 73 11.23 -0.71 -10.93
C GLN A 73 12.19 0.48 -11.01
N ASP A 74 12.19 1.33 -10.00
CA ASP A 74 12.94 2.58 -9.93
C ASP A 74 13.77 2.58 -8.64
N ASP A 75 15.07 2.75 -8.81
CA ASP A 75 16.06 2.63 -7.73
C ASP A 75 15.85 3.64 -6.64
N ASP A 76 15.31 4.82 -6.96
CA ASP A 76 15.12 5.89 -6.00
C ASP A 76 13.85 5.70 -5.17
N LYS A 77 13.00 4.76 -5.56
CA LYS A 77 11.68 4.51 -4.96
C LYS A 77 11.63 3.24 -4.14
N THR A 78 10.66 3.17 -3.27
CA THR A 78 10.38 2.00 -2.44
C THR A 78 9.47 1.01 -3.17
N ALA A 79 9.58 -0.28 -2.83
CA ALA A 79 8.72 -1.34 -3.38
C ALA A 79 7.24 -1.25 -2.93
N PHE A 80 6.91 -0.27 -2.10
CA PHE A 80 5.57 0.06 -1.66
C PHE A 80 5.42 1.57 -1.54
N VAL A 81 4.19 2.06 -1.65
CA VAL A 81 3.84 3.44 -1.29
C VAL A 81 2.80 3.44 -0.19
N ARG A 82 2.75 4.55 0.54
CA ARG A 82 1.95 4.73 1.75
C ARG A 82 1.00 5.89 1.58
N VAL A 83 -0.30 5.64 1.75
CA VAL A 83 -1.34 6.65 1.60
C VAL A 83 -2.19 6.72 2.85
N PHE A 84 -2.40 7.93 3.36
CA PHE A 84 -3.40 8.20 4.38
C PHE A 84 -4.73 8.54 3.72
N ASN A 85 -5.81 7.95 4.21
CA ASN A 85 -7.17 8.23 3.75
C ASN A 85 -8.16 8.29 4.91
N HIS A 86 -9.31 8.93 4.70
CA HIS A 86 -10.39 8.99 5.67
C HIS A 86 -11.60 8.23 5.16
N GLY A 87 -12.40 7.72 6.11
CA GLY A 87 -13.58 6.93 5.82
C GLY A 87 -14.56 7.00 6.98
N PHE A 88 -15.62 7.79 6.85
CA PHE A 88 -16.70 7.86 7.83
C PHE A 88 -18.03 8.25 7.18
N GLN A 89 -19.13 7.99 7.89
CA GLN A 89 -20.48 8.37 7.46
C GLN A 89 -20.99 9.46 8.39
N GLY A 90 -21.49 10.55 7.80
CA GLY A 90 -22.20 11.64 8.48
C GLY A 90 -23.63 11.80 7.94
N PRO A 91 -24.37 12.82 8.41
CA PRO A 91 -25.74 13.09 7.96
C PRO A 91 -25.86 13.27 6.44
N GLY A 92 -24.86 13.86 5.79
CA GLY A 92 -24.81 14.08 4.35
C GLY A 92 -24.17 12.93 3.55
N GLY A 93 -24.02 11.74 4.15
CA GLY A 93 -23.51 10.54 3.48
C GLY A 93 -22.07 10.20 3.84
N TRP A 94 -21.33 9.60 2.91
CA TRP A 94 -19.98 9.07 3.16
C TRP A 94 -18.88 10.07 2.77
N TYR A 95 -17.93 10.29 3.68
CA TYR A 95 -16.64 10.90 3.38
C TYR A 95 -15.61 9.78 3.21
N ILE A 96 -15.20 9.53 1.96
CA ILE A 96 -14.18 8.55 1.59
C ILE A 96 -13.20 9.27 0.68
N GLU A 97 -12.10 9.77 1.24
CA GLU A 97 -11.16 10.63 0.53
C GLU A 97 -9.72 10.35 0.94
N ASN A 98 -8.79 10.56 0.03
CA ASN A 98 -7.36 10.59 0.34
C ASN A 98 -7.05 11.83 1.20
N SER A 99 -6.16 11.66 2.16
CA SER A 99 -5.70 12.75 3.03
C SER A 99 -4.49 13.43 2.42
N LEU A 100 -4.57 14.76 2.34
CA LEU A 100 -3.45 15.62 1.90
C LEU A 100 -2.22 15.50 2.81
N THR A 101 -2.40 14.98 4.03
CA THR A 101 -1.29 14.68 4.94
C THR A 101 -0.33 13.60 4.40
N THR A 102 -0.77 12.80 3.42
CA THR A 102 0.12 11.89 2.66
C THR A 102 1.24 12.67 1.97
N LEU A 103 0.91 13.85 1.43
CA LEU A 103 1.83 14.74 0.72
C LEU A 103 2.49 15.77 1.65
N GLY A 104 2.33 15.62 2.97
CA GLY A 104 2.80 16.60 3.96
C GLY A 104 2.04 17.93 3.94
N GLN A 105 0.88 17.99 3.28
CA GLN A 105 0.07 19.21 3.16
C GLN A 105 -0.99 19.29 4.27
N LYS A 106 -1.58 20.48 4.42
CA LYS A 106 -2.72 20.71 5.30
C LYS A 106 -3.97 19.99 4.78
N ASP A 107 -4.76 19.45 5.69
CA ASP A 107 -5.94 18.65 5.39
C ASP A 107 -7.10 19.13 6.25
N PRO A 108 -8.25 19.51 5.66
CA PRO A 108 -9.33 20.18 6.40
C PRO A 108 -9.96 19.27 7.45
N LEU A 109 -10.03 17.96 7.19
CA LEU A 109 -10.58 17.01 8.14
C LEU A 109 -9.60 16.72 9.28
N SER A 110 -8.31 16.70 9.01
CA SER A 110 -7.27 16.57 10.03
C SER A 110 -7.28 17.77 10.98
N GLU A 111 -7.39 19.00 10.45
CA GLU A 111 -7.53 20.22 11.25
C GLU A 111 -8.81 20.20 12.10
N TYR A 112 -9.95 19.84 11.50
CA TYR A 112 -11.21 19.67 12.23
C TYR A 112 -11.11 18.64 13.36
N ASN A 113 -10.49 17.49 13.09
CA ASN A 113 -10.26 16.46 14.11
C ASN A 113 -9.36 16.94 15.25
N SER A 114 -8.35 17.76 14.97
CA SER A 114 -7.51 18.37 16.01
C SER A 114 -8.33 19.28 16.92
N VAL A 115 -9.26 20.08 16.38
CA VAL A 115 -10.17 20.91 17.18
C VAL A 115 -11.06 20.04 18.08
N LEU A 116 -11.67 18.99 17.52
CA LEU A 116 -12.50 18.06 18.29
C LEU A 116 -11.72 17.38 19.42
N TRP A 117 -10.52 16.89 19.12
CA TRP A 117 -9.67 16.20 20.09
C TRP A 117 -9.23 17.11 21.25
N ASN A 118 -8.84 18.34 20.91
CA ASN A 118 -8.33 19.33 21.87
C ASN A 118 -9.44 20.05 22.65
N SER A 119 -10.71 19.86 22.30
CA SER A 119 -11.85 20.42 23.05
C SER A 119 -11.96 19.88 24.49
N GLY A 120 -11.29 18.76 24.81
CA GLY A 120 -11.37 18.09 26.11
C GLY A 120 -12.67 17.31 26.35
N ILE A 121 -13.65 17.41 25.46
CA ILE A 121 -14.96 16.76 25.56
C ILE A 121 -14.87 15.34 24.97
N GLU A 122 -15.23 14.32 25.76
CA GLU A 122 -15.11 12.92 25.31
C GLU A 122 -15.98 12.60 24.09
N ALA A 123 -17.18 13.18 24.00
CA ALA A 123 -18.05 13.04 22.83
C ALA A 123 -17.38 13.55 21.53
N ASN A 124 -16.61 14.65 21.61
CA ASN A 124 -15.87 15.16 20.45
C ASN A 124 -14.70 14.25 20.10
N LYS A 125 -14.02 13.69 21.09
CA LYS A 125 -12.95 12.70 20.86
C LYS A 125 -13.50 11.44 20.18
N GLU A 126 -14.69 10.98 20.54
CA GLU A 126 -15.35 9.85 19.86
C GLU A 126 -15.63 10.15 18.38
N ILE A 127 -16.05 11.37 18.06
CA ILE A 127 -16.19 11.81 16.65
C ILE A 127 -14.83 11.75 15.94
N ALA A 128 -13.79 12.33 16.53
CA ALA A 128 -12.44 12.33 15.96
C ALA A 128 -11.88 10.90 15.77
N ARG A 129 -12.17 9.98 16.70
CA ARG A 129 -11.78 8.56 16.59
C ARG A 129 -12.45 7.86 15.41
N LYS A 130 -13.70 8.18 15.10
CA LYS A 130 -14.44 7.65 13.95
C LYS A 130 -13.95 8.24 12.63
N GLN A 131 -13.55 9.51 12.65
CA GLN A 131 -13.06 10.25 11.48
C GLN A 131 -11.56 10.11 11.23
N LYS A 132 -10.81 9.48 12.15
CA LYS A 132 -9.36 9.38 12.09
C LYS A 132 -8.87 8.87 10.74
N ARG A 133 -7.74 9.44 10.30
CA ARG A 133 -7.07 8.96 9.10
C ARG A 133 -6.65 7.52 9.28
N ARG A 134 -6.57 6.84 8.16
CA ARG A 134 -6.24 5.45 8.04
C ARG A 134 -5.11 5.31 7.03
N LEU A 135 -4.16 4.45 7.36
CA LEU A 135 -2.98 4.13 6.57
C LEU A 135 -3.17 2.89 5.71
N THR A 136 -2.94 3.07 4.43
CA THR A 136 -3.01 2.03 3.41
C THR A 136 -1.66 1.95 2.70
N TYR A 137 -1.25 0.73 2.39
CA TYR A 137 -0.07 0.45 1.59
C TYR A 137 -0.48 -0.15 0.26
N PHE A 138 0.30 0.17 -0.76
CA PHE A 138 0.18 -0.37 -2.11
C PHE A 138 1.53 -0.93 -2.52
N SER A 139 1.55 -2.12 -3.10
CA SER A 139 2.76 -2.74 -3.65
C SER A 139 2.36 -3.62 -4.85
N ASN A 140 3.30 -3.84 -5.77
CA ASN A 140 3.11 -4.84 -6.81
C ASN A 140 3.33 -6.24 -6.22
N VAL A 141 2.48 -7.17 -6.61
CA VAL A 141 2.61 -8.58 -6.23
C VAL A 141 2.44 -9.48 -7.44
N TYR A 142 3.18 -10.57 -7.44
CA TYR A 142 2.95 -11.71 -8.31
C TYR A 142 2.08 -12.75 -7.60
N VAL A 143 1.01 -13.22 -8.23
CA VAL A 143 0.11 -14.23 -7.65
C VAL A 143 0.65 -15.63 -7.94
N VAL A 144 1.09 -16.32 -6.89
CA VAL A 144 1.67 -17.67 -6.97
C VAL A 144 0.58 -18.74 -6.90
N GLU A 145 -0.39 -18.58 -6.00
CA GLU A 145 -1.53 -19.50 -5.82
C GLU A 145 -2.77 -18.71 -5.43
N ASP A 146 -3.86 -18.89 -6.16
CA ASP A 146 -5.18 -18.30 -5.87
C ASP A 146 -6.27 -19.31 -6.24
N LYS A 147 -6.46 -20.31 -5.37
CA LYS A 147 -7.42 -21.40 -5.58
C LYS A 147 -8.84 -20.93 -5.87
N ALA A 148 -9.25 -19.79 -5.33
CA ALA A 148 -10.58 -19.26 -5.55
C ALA A 148 -10.71 -18.64 -6.95
N ASN A 149 -9.62 -18.07 -7.47
CA ASN A 149 -9.54 -17.47 -8.80
C ASN A 149 -8.27 -17.89 -9.53
N PRO A 150 -8.17 -19.15 -10.01
CA PRO A 150 -6.94 -19.67 -10.63
C PRO A 150 -6.48 -18.87 -11.86
N GLN A 151 -7.38 -18.12 -12.49
CA GLN A 151 -7.07 -17.20 -13.60
C GLN A 151 -6.14 -16.04 -13.21
N ASN A 152 -5.94 -15.79 -11.91
CA ASN A 152 -5.02 -14.77 -11.40
C ASN A 152 -3.59 -15.29 -11.27
N GLU A 153 -3.40 -16.61 -11.16
CA GLU A 153 -2.08 -17.23 -10.99
C GLU A 153 -1.18 -16.90 -12.19
N GLY A 154 0.07 -16.52 -11.92
CA GLY A 154 1.02 -16.15 -12.97
C GLY A 154 1.04 -14.68 -13.36
N LYS A 155 0.18 -13.84 -12.77
CA LYS A 155 0.03 -12.42 -13.14
C LYS A 155 0.52 -11.48 -12.05
N VAL A 156 0.90 -10.29 -12.47
CA VAL A 156 1.23 -9.15 -11.61
C VAL A 156 -0.01 -8.29 -11.37
N PHE A 157 -0.20 -7.86 -10.12
CA PHE A 157 -1.29 -6.99 -9.72
C PHE A 157 -0.82 -5.99 -8.66
N LEU A 158 -1.61 -4.94 -8.47
CA LEU A 158 -1.54 -4.08 -7.30
C LEU A 158 -2.21 -4.76 -6.10
N PHE A 159 -1.48 -4.87 -5.00
CA PHE A 159 -2.03 -5.34 -3.73
C PHE A 159 -2.12 -4.22 -2.72
N ARG A 160 -3.32 -4.07 -2.18
CA ARG A 160 -3.63 -3.09 -1.15
C ARG A 160 -3.75 -3.76 0.21
N PHE A 161 -2.97 -3.28 1.18
CA PHE A 161 -2.93 -3.86 2.52
C PHE A 161 -2.78 -2.81 3.62
N GLY A 162 -3.01 -3.23 4.85
CA GLY A 162 -2.89 -2.38 6.04
C GLY A 162 -1.67 -2.74 6.89
N LYS A 163 -1.50 -2.01 7.99
CA LYS A 163 -0.38 -2.16 8.93
C LYS A 163 -0.08 -3.61 9.34
N LYS A 164 -1.08 -4.46 9.56
CA LYS A 164 -0.85 -5.85 9.99
C LYS A 164 -0.03 -6.70 9.01
N ILE A 165 -0.15 -6.45 7.71
CA ILE A 165 0.66 -7.12 6.69
C ILE A 165 2.00 -6.40 6.57
N PHE A 166 2.00 -5.07 6.62
CA PHE A 166 3.24 -4.29 6.62
C PHE A 166 4.16 -4.64 7.79
N ASP A 167 3.62 -4.88 8.99
CA ASP A 167 4.37 -5.29 10.17
C ASP A 167 5.07 -6.64 9.94
N LYS A 168 4.44 -7.55 9.17
CA LYS A 168 5.06 -8.83 8.79
C LYS A 168 6.17 -8.66 7.76
N ILE A 169 6.01 -7.72 6.82
CA ILE A 169 7.08 -7.32 5.88
C ILE A 169 8.25 -6.77 6.70
N SER A 170 7.95 -5.84 7.60
CA SER A 170 8.93 -5.14 8.45
C SER A 170 9.70 -6.10 9.34
N SER A 171 9.03 -7.09 9.94
CA SER A 171 9.69 -8.06 10.82
C SER A 171 10.67 -8.97 10.09
N MET A 172 10.48 -9.22 8.79
CA MET A 172 11.45 -9.98 8.00
C MET A 172 12.73 -9.17 7.77
N SER A 173 12.61 -7.86 7.62
CA SER A 173 13.74 -6.95 7.38
C SER A 173 14.25 -6.25 8.64
N ASN A 174 13.71 -6.60 9.81
CA ASN A 174 14.23 -6.15 11.09
C ASN A 174 13.89 -7.21 12.13
N PRO A 175 14.57 -8.38 12.07
CA PRO A 175 14.30 -9.48 12.98
C PRO A 175 14.53 -9.08 14.45
N GLU A 176 13.73 -9.65 15.36
CA GLU A 176 13.80 -9.32 16.79
C GLU A 176 14.88 -10.13 17.54
N PHE A 177 15.34 -11.24 16.96
CA PHE A 177 16.25 -12.18 17.59
C PHE A 177 17.54 -12.38 16.78
N GLU A 178 18.67 -12.57 17.46
CA GLU A 178 20.01 -12.66 16.83
C GLU A 178 20.20 -13.89 15.93
N ASP A 179 19.39 -14.93 16.10
CA ASP A 179 19.41 -16.15 15.29
C ASP A 179 18.53 -16.07 14.03
N GLU A 180 17.77 -14.99 13.87
CA GLU A 180 16.98 -14.72 12.67
C GLU A 180 17.81 -13.91 11.65
N THR A 181 17.70 -14.29 10.39
CA THR A 181 18.39 -13.59 9.29
C THR A 181 17.48 -12.54 8.69
N GLU A 182 18.01 -11.35 8.46
CA GLU A 182 17.30 -10.28 7.76
C GLU A 182 17.02 -10.68 6.31
N VAL A 183 15.77 -10.49 5.88
CA VAL A 183 15.29 -10.84 4.53
C VAL A 183 14.58 -9.63 3.92
N ASP A 184 15.05 -9.19 2.76
CA ASP A 184 14.27 -8.33 1.89
C ASP A 184 13.24 -9.18 1.12
N VAL A 185 12.00 -9.17 1.59
CA VAL A 185 10.92 -9.98 1.00
C VAL A 185 10.56 -9.57 -0.43
N PHE A 186 10.96 -8.37 -0.87
CA PHE A 186 10.72 -7.88 -2.23
C PHE A 186 11.76 -8.39 -3.24
N ASN A 187 12.89 -8.90 -2.78
CA ASN A 187 13.95 -9.38 -3.66
C ASN A 187 13.52 -10.61 -4.48
N MET A 188 13.81 -10.61 -5.77
CA MET A 188 13.36 -11.67 -6.70
C MET A 188 14.18 -12.97 -6.60
N TRP A 189 15.39 -12.94 -6.01
CA TRP A 189 16.30 -14.09 -5.87
C TRP A 189 16.33 -14.66 -4.45
N ASP A 190 16.26 -13.81 -3.43
CA ASP A 190 16.39 -14.22 -2.03
C ASP A 190 15.28 -13.66 -1.12
N GLY A 191 14.21 -13.09 -1.70
CA GLY A 191 12.99 -12.75 -0.96
C GLY A 191 12.13 -13.97 -0.63
N ALA A 192 10.87 -13.75 -0.26
CA ALA A 192 10.00 -14.85 0.20
C ALA A 192 8.56 -14.72 -0.30
N ASN A 193 7.91 -15.87 -0.56
CA ASN A 193 6.48 -15.90 -0.82
C ASN A 193 5.71 -15.63 0.48
N PHE A 194 4.56 -14.97 0.36
CA PHE A 194 3.68 -14.64 1.46
C PHE A 194 2.40 -15.47 1.37
N LYS A 195 2.16 -16.33 2.36
CA LYS A 195 0.90 -17.05 2.53
C LYS A 195 -0.10 -16.13 3.18
N LEU A 196 -0.97 -15.53 2.39
CA LEU A 196 -2.07 -14.70 2.87
C LEU A 196 -3.19 -15.61 3.39
N LYS A 197 -3.39 -15.60 4.71
CA LYS A 197 -4.47 -16.34 5.39
C LYS A 197 -5.40 -15.36 6.07
N ILE A 198 -6.62 -15.28 5.57
CA ILE A 198 -7.66 -14.38 6.05
C ILE A 198 -8.68 -15.20 6.84
N ARG A 199 -9.09 -14.68 7.99
CA ARG A 199 -10.24 -15.19 8.75
C ARG A 199 -11.07 -14.04 9.30
N LYS A 200 -12.35 -14.26 9.53
CA LYS A 200 -13.20 -13.31 10.26
C LYS A 200 -13.09 -13.56 11.77
N VAL A 201 -12.76 -12.52 12.52
CA VAL A 201 -12.82 -12.49 14.00
C VAL A 201 -13.62 -11.25 14.38
N ASP A 202 -14.71 -11.43 15.10
CA ASP A 202 -15.66 -10.36 15.49
C ASP A 202 -16.11 -9.48 14.31
N GLY A 203 -16.32 -10.09 13.14
CA GLY A 203 -16.74 -9.40 11.90
C GLY A 203 -15.61 -8.73 11.11
N PHE A 204 -14.40 -8.65 11.68
CA PHE A 204 -13.23 -8.03 11.05
C PHE A 204 -12.30 -9.07 10.42
N SER A 205 -11.65 -8.69 9.32
CA SER A 205 -10.62 -9.53 8.69
C SER A 205 -9.36 -9.53 9.55
N ASN A 206 -8.91 -10.73 9.92
CA ASN A 206 -7.70 -10.99 10.70
C ASN A 206 -6.67 -11.72 9.82
N TYR A 207 -5.41 -11.31 9.95
CA TYR A 207 -4.29 -11.80 9.13
C TYR A 207 -3.18 -12.44 9.98
N ASP A 208 -3.42 -12.71 11.27
CA ASP A 208 -2.34 -13.10 12.20
C ASP A 208 -1.65 -14.40 11.77
N LYS A 209 -2.39 -15.32 11.14
CA LYS A 209 -1.90 -16.59 10.60
C LYS A 209 -1.23 -16.48 9.22
N SER A 210 -1.18 -15.29 8.63
CA SER A 210 -0.40 -15.06 7.41
C SER A 210 1.09 -15.05 7.75
N GLU A 211 1.93 -15.55 6.85
CA GLU A 211 3.35 -15.75 7.13
C GLU A 211 4.16 -15.76 5.83
N PHE A 212 5.43 -15.39 5.91
CA PHE A 212 6.39 -15.62 4.84
C PHE A 212 6.86 -17.07 4.85
N THR A 213 7.13 -17.60 3.67
CA THR A 213 7.80 -18.90 3.51
C THR A 213 9.30 -18.74 3.70
N THR A 214 10.03 -19.86 3.68
CA THR A 214 11.48 -19.84 3.55
C THR A 214 11.90 -18.96 2.36
N PRO A 215 12.93 -18.11 2.52
CA PRO A 215 13.46 -17.31 1.44
C PRO A 215 13.95 -18.16 0.26
N GLY A 216 13.80 -17.62 -0.95
CA GLY A 216 14.19 -18.29 -2.18
C GLY A 216 13.74 -17.52 -3.43
N PRO A 217 14.24 -17.92 -4.61
CA PRO A 217 13.98 -17.20 -5.84
C PRO A 217 12.49 -17.28 -6.24
N LEU A 218 12.02 -16.24 -6.94
CA LEU A 218 10.68 -16.25 -7.55
C LEU A 218 10.59 -17.34 -8.64
N PHE A 219 11.63 -17.46 -9.47
CA PHE A 219 11.79 -18.49 -10.50
C PHE A 219 13.26 -18.93 -10.59
N GLU A 220 13.52 -20.12 -11.12
CA GLU A 220 14.89 -20.52 -11.48
C GLU A 220 15.35 -19.85 -12.79
N ASP A 221 14.41 -19.49 -13.66
CA ASP A 221 14.68 -18.84 -14.95
C ASP A 221 14.66 -17.31 -14.81
N GLU A 222 15.79 -16.66 -15.11
CA GLU A 222 15.91 -15.20 -15.08
C GLU A 222 15.05 -14.51 -16.13
N ALA A 223 14.73 -15.16 -17.26
CA ALA A 223 13.86 -14.59 -18.29
C ALA A 223 12.42 -14.43 -17.78
N GLU A 224 11.93 -15.39 -16.98
CA GLU A 224 10.61 -15.29 -16.33
C GLU A 224 10.60 -14.23 -15.22
N MET A 225 11.69 -14.10 -14.47
CA MET A 225 11.83 -12.99 -13.52
C MET A 225 11.79 -11.64 -14.24
N GLU A 226 12.51 -11.48 -15.35
CA GLU A 226 12.52 -10.24 -16.12
C GLU A 226 11.13 -9.91 -16.68
N ARG A 227 10.40 -10.90 -17.19
CA ARG A 227 9.00 -10.73 -17.63
C ARG A 227 8.14 -10.17 -16.49
N VAL A 228 8.15 -10.81 -15.32
CA VAL A 228 7.37 -10.36 -14.15
C VAL A 228 7.80 -8.98 -13.68
N PHE A 229 9.10 -8.69 -13.67
CA PHE A 229 9.61 -7.38 -13.28
C PHE A 229 9.10 -6.26 -14.18
N ASN A 230 8.95 -6.53 -15.48
CA ASN A 230 8.46 -5.56 -16.47
C ASN A 230 6.93 -5.38 -16.49
N GLU A 231 6.17 -6.30 -15.90
CA GLU A 231 4.69 -6.25 -15.81
C GLU A 231 4.17 -5.39 -14.64
N GLN A 232 5.06 -4.86 -13.80
CA GLN A 232 4.69 -4.06 -12.63
C GLN A 232 4.01 -2.73 -13.00
N HIS A 233 3.19 -2.23 -12.08
CA HIS A 233 2.47 -0.97 -12.21
C HIS A 233 3.19 0.17 -11.46
N ASP A 234 3.08 1.41 -11.98
CA ASP A 234 3.64 2.60 -11.35
C ASP A 234 2.94 2.89 -10.02
N LEU A 235 3.65 2.75 -8.91
CA LEU A 235 3.11 3.03 -7.57
C LEU A 235 3.03 4.52 -7.27
N GLU A 236 3.79 5.37 -7.98
CA GLU A 236 3.81 6.81 -7.73
C GLU A 236 2.47 7.46 -8.04
N GLU A 237 1.64 6.83 -8.88
CA GLU A 237 0.30 7.36 -9.18
C GLU A 237 -0.56 7.53 -7.92
N PHE A 238 -0.31 6.75 -6.86
CA PHE A 238 -1.07 6.83 -5.61
C PHE A 238 -0.66 8.00 -4.71
N ILE A 239 0.54 8.55 -4.94
CA ILE A 239 1.09 9.70 -4.20
C ILE A 239 1.30 10.93 -5.09
N ASP A 240 0.88 10.87 -6.36
CA ASP A 240 0.78 12.01 -7.25
C ASP A 240 -0.35 12.94 -6.81
N GLN A 241 -0.13 14.25 -6.84
CA GLN A 241 -1.11 15.28 -6.48
C GLN A 241 -2.47 15.10 -7.18
N LYS A 242 -2.49 14.57 -8.41
CA LYS A 242 -3.72 14.30 -9.17
C LYS A 242 -4.66 13.30 -8.49
N SER A 243 -4.12 12.46 -7.60
CA SER A 243 -4.87 11.45 -6.83
C SER A 243 -5.48 12.02 -5.54
N PHE A 244 -5.32 13.32 -5.31
CA PHE A 244 -5.82 14.04 -4.14
C PHE A 244 -6.67 15.23 -4.59
N LYS A 245 -7.86 15.36 -4.00
CA LYS A 245 -8.64 16.59 -4.09
C LYS A 245 -7.90 17.74 -3.42
N THR A 246 -8.16 18.95 -3.90
CA THR A 246 -7.64 20.17 -3.27
C THR A 246 -8.24 20.37 -1.88
N TYR A 247 -7.60 21.22 -1.07
CA TYR A 247 -8.09 21.55 0.27
C TYR A 247 -9.56 22.04 0.24
N ASP A 248 -9.90 22.94 -0.68
CA ASP A 248 -11.24 23.53 -0.77
C ASP A 248 -12.30 22.52 -1.20
N GLU A 249 -11.97 21.60 -2.12
CA GLU A 249 -12.85 20.50 -2.50
C GLU A 249 -13.07 19.53 -1.33
N LEU A 250 -12.02 19.18 -0.60
CA LEU A 250 -12.12 18.34 0.60
C LEU A 250 -12.94 19.03 1.70
N LYS A 251 -12.76 20.34 1.90
CA LYS A 251 -13.51 21.12 2.88
C LYS A 251 -15.00 21.19 2.52
N THR A 252 -15.30 21.47 1.27
CA THR A 252 -16.68 21.49 0.75
C THR A 252 -17.33 20.12 0.92
N ARG A 253 -16.59 19.04 0.60
CA ARG A 253 -17.07 17.67 0.79
C ARG A 253 -17.30 17.35 2.27
N LEU A 254 -16.39 17.79 3.14
CA LEU A 254 -16.49 17.60 4.59
C LEU A 254 -17.75 18.28 5.13
N ASP A 255 -17.98 19.56 4.77
CA ASP A 255 -19.14 20.31 5.23
C ASP A 255 -20.46 19.71 4.74
N THR A 256 -20.49 19.23 3.49
CA THR A 256 -21.64 18.47 2.97
C THR A 256 -21.90 17.23 3.81
N VAL A 257 -20.88 16.41 4.07
CA VAL A 257 -21.04 15.14 4.80
C VAL A 257 -21.45 15.38 6.26
N LEU A 258 -20.96 16.46 6.88
CA LEU A 258 -21.34 16.83 8.25
C LEU A 258 -22.73 17.49 8.35
N GLY A 259 -23.34 17.89 7.23
CA GLY A 259 -24.63 18.57 7.21
C GLY A 259 -24.53 20.06 7.59
N ASN A 260 -23.39 20.69 7.30
CA ASN A 260 -23.14 22.10 7.56
C ASN A 260 -23.60 23.01 6.40
N ILE A 261 -24.16 22.44 5.34
CA ILE A 261 -24.64 23.09 4.12
C ILE A 261 -26.12 22.81 3.96
#